data_AF-A0A523L2D5-F1
#
_entry.id   AF-A0A523L2D5-F1
#
_cell.length_a   1.000
_cell.length_b   1.000
_cell.length_c   1.000
_cell.angle_alpha   90.00
_cell.angle_beta   90.00
_cell.angle_gamma   90.00
#
_symmetry.space_group_name_H-M   'P 1'
#
loop_
_entity.id
_entity.type
_entity.pdbx_description
1 polymer ?
#
loop_
_entity_poly.entity_id
_entity_poly.type
_entity_poly.pdbx_seq_one_letter_code
_entity_poly.pdbx_strand_id
1 'polypeptide(L)' 'VQADILIRDSDSEEIVKIHIPAIRHQLIILLSEQPASTMKSPTKREKIRSIATTQVQELMVELANNNDVIDVLFSNLLVQ' A
#
# COMPACT_ATOMS: atom_id res chain seq x y z
N VAL A 1 -1.50 8.22 -7.90
CA VAL A 1 -0.99 8.12 -6.50
C VAL A 1 0.46 7.69 -6.55
N GLN A 2 1.32 8.28 -5.73
CA GLN A 2 2.69 7.81 -5.52
C GLN A 2 2.78 7.21 -4.12
N ALA A 3 3.31 5.99 -4.01
CA ALA A 3 3.44 5.26 -2.76
C ALA A 3 4.75 4.48 -2.76
N ASP A 4 5.40 4.46 -1.59
CA ASP A 4 6.62 3.72 -1.33
C ASP A 4 6.30 2.59 -0.34
N ILE A 5 7.02 1.46 -0.46
CA ILE A 5 6.82 0.30 0.42
C ILE A 5 8.01 0.24 1.39
N LEU A 6 7.72 0.31 2.69
CA LEU A 6 8.71 0.09 3.73
C LEU A 6 8.84 -1.41 3.96
N ILE A 7 10.07 -1.91 3.83
CA ILE A 7 10.41 -3.32 4.03
C ILE A 7 11.36 -3.48 5.21
N ARG A 8 11.27 -4.62 5.90
CA ARG A 8 12.10 -4.95 7.06
C ARG A 8 13.53 -5.28 6.68
N ASP A 9 13.68 -6.09 5.64
CA ASP A 9 14.96 -6.66 5.20
C ASP A 9 15.21 -6.28 3.74
N SER A 10 16.45 -5.88 3.43
CA SER A 10 16.88 -5.59 2.07
C SER A 10 16.85 -6.81 1.17
N ASP A 11 17.01 -8.02 1.74
CA ASP A 11 16.97 -9.26 0.96
C ASP A 11 15.57 -9.52 0.37
N SER A 12 14.53 -8.91 0.97
CA SER A 12 13.15 -8.98 0.49
C SER A 12 12.79 -7.89 -0.53
N GLU A 13 13.71 -6.97 -0.84
CA GLU A 13 13.47 -5.89 -1.80
C GLU A 13 13.18 -6.41 -3.21
N GLU A 14 13.98 -7.36 -3.70
CA GLU A 14 13.82 -7.95 -5.03
C GLU A 14 12.47 -8.65 -5.16
N ILE A 15 12.07 -9.40 -4.13
CA ILE A 15 10.79 -10.12 -4.06
C ILE A 15 9.65 -9.11 -4.14
N VAL A 16 9.67 -8.07 -3.31
CA VAL A 16 8.63 -7.02 -3.32
C VAL A 16 8.58 -6.29 -4.67
N LYS A 17 9.73 -6.00 -5.28
CA LYS A 17 9.81 -5.34 -6.61
C LYS A 17 9.12 -6.12 -7.71
N ILE A 18 9.26 -7.45 -7.74
CA ILE A 18 8.59 -8.32 -8.71
C ILE A 18 7.05 -8.17 -8.62
N HIS A 19 6.53 -7.98 -7.41
CA HIS A 19 5.09 -7.91 -7.14
C HIS A 19 4.52 -6.47 -7.14
N ILE A 20 5.32 -5.45 -7.42
CA ILE A 20 4.85 -4.04 -7.54
C ILE A 20 3.61 -3.89 -8.43
N PRO A 21 3.47 -4.56 -9.60
CA PRO A 21 2.26 -4.46 -10.40
C PRO A 21 0.99 -4.88 -9.65
N ALA A 22 1.03 -5.99 -8.90
CA ALA A 22 -0.10 -6.50 -8.12
C ALA A 22 -0.42 -5.57 -6.93
N ILE A 23 0.63 -5.12 -6.21
CA ILE A 23 0.50 -4.14 -5.13
C ILE A 23 -0.16 -2.86 -5.64
N ARG A 24 0.30 -2.33 -6.78
CA ARG A 24 -0.28 -1.12 -7.39
C ARG A 24 -1.76 -1.33 -7.73
N HIS A 25 -2.11 -2.48 -8.31
CA HIS A 25 -3.50 -2.78 -8.65
C HIS A 25 -4.39 -2.78 -7.40
N GLN A 26 -3.96 -3.46 -6.33
CA GLN A 26 -4.68 -3.50 -5.06
C GLN A 26 -4.90 -2.09 -4.47
N LEU A 27 -3.85 -1.26 -4.47
CA LEU A 27 -3.93 0.12 -3.98
C LEU A 27 -4.87 0.97 -4.83
N ILE A 28 -4.90 0.80 -6.16
CA ILE A 28 -5.83 1.53 -7.03
C ILE A 28 -7.28 1.17 -6.71
N ILE A 29 -7.60 -0.11 -6.51
CA ILE A 29 -8.95 -0.56 -6.14
C ILE A 29 -9.35 0.06 -4.79
N LEU A 30 -8.53 -0.12 -3.75
CA LEU A 30 -8.78 0.40 -2.41
C LEU A 30 -9.08 1.91 -2.43
N LEU A 31 -8.27 2.68 -3.17
CA LEU A 31 -8.39 4.13 -3.23
C LEU A 31 -9.58 4.59 -4.08
N SER A 32 -9.96 3.84 -5.11
CA SER A 32 -11.11 4.16 -5.98
C SER A 32 -12.46 4.06 -5.25
N GLU A 33 -12.51 3.26 -4.18
CA GLU A 33 -13.70 3.11 -3.33
C GLU A 33 -13.85 4.24 -2.30
N GLN A 34 -12.81 5.06 -2.09
CA GLN A 34 -12.83 6.11 -1.07
C GLN A 34 -13.47 7.39 -1.58
N PRO A 35 -14.43 7.98 -0.86
CA PRO A 35 -15.00 9.26 -1.28
C PRO A 35 -13.98 10.39 -1.11
N ALA A 36 -14.02 11.40 -1.97
CA ALA A 36 -13.08 12.54 -1.95
C ALA A 36 -13.02 13.26 -0.59
N SER A 37 -14.12 13.28 0.17
CA SER A 37 -14.19 13.84 1.52
C SER A 37 -13.35 13.07 2.55
N THR A 38 -13.14 11.76 2.34
CA THR A 38 -12.29 10.92 3.18
C THR A 38 -10.82 11.27 3.00
N MET A 39 -10.40 11.58 1.76
CA MET A 39 -9.01 11.91 1.45
C MET A 39 -8.55 13.27 2.01
N LYS A 40 -9.48 14.18 2.30
CA LYS A 40 -9.18 15.51 2.89
C LYS A 40 -8.91 15.45 4.40
N SER A 41 -9.42 14.44 5.10
CA SER A 41 -9.28 14.31 6.56
C SER A 41 -8.00 13.54 6.93
N PRO A 42 -7.10 14.09 7.78
CA PRO A 42 -5.88 13.41 8.21
C PRO A 42 -6.12 12.06 8.87
N THR A 43 -7.11 11.96 9.75
CA THR A 43 -7.46 10.73 10.48
C THR A 43 -7.98 9.66 9.54
N LYS A 44 -8.75 10.05 8.53
CA LYS A 44 -9.25 9.12 7.51
C LYS A 44 -8.16 8.66 6.55
N ARG A 45 -7.23 9.55 6.17
CA ARG A 45 -6.03 9.16 5.41
C ARG A 45 -5.18 8.14 6.15
N GLU A 46 -4.99 8.34 7.45
CA GLU A 46 -4.27 7.38 8.28
C GLU A 46 -4.97 6.03 8.35
N LYS A 47 -6.31 6.03 8.45
CA LYS A 47 -7.09 4.80 8.37
C LYS A 47 -6.91 4.08 7.02
N ILE A 48 -6.94 4.82 5.91
CA ILE A 48 -6.68 4.25 4.57
C ILE A 48 -5.27 3.67 4.48
N ARG A 49 -4.26 4.38 5.01
CA ARG A 49 -2.88 3.88 5.08
C ARG A 49 -2.81 2.56 5.82
N SER A 50 -3.40 2.49 7.01
CA SER A 50 -3.43 1.24 7.79
C SER A 50 -4.10 0.10 7.03
N ILE A 51 -5.23 0.35 6.36
CA ILE A 51 -5.93 -0.66 5.54
C ILE A 51 -5.05 -1.11 4.35
N ALA A 52 -4.44 -0.14 3.66
CA ALA A 52 -3.53 -0.40 2.55
C ALA A 52 -2.36 -1.30 2.98
N THR A 53 -1.74 -0.99 4.12
CA THR A 53 -0.64 -1.77 4.69
C THR A 53 -1.06 -3.20 4.96
N THR A 54 -2.21 -3.43 5.62
CA THR A 54 -2.72 -4.79 5.87
C THR A 54 -2.97 -5.55 4.56
N GLN A 55 -3.64 -4.94 3.59
CA GLN A 55 -3.93 -5.60 2.31
C GLN A 55 -2.66 -5.95 1.52
N VAL A 56 -1.65 -5.07 1.54
CA VAL A 56 -0.37 -5.35 0.88
C VAL A 56 0.40 -6.45 1.59
N GLN A 57 0.38 -6.48 2.93
CA GLN A 57 0.97 -7.58 3.70
C GLN A 57 0.32 -8.91 3.33
N GLU A 58 -1.01 -9.00 3.40
CA GLU A 58 -1.77 -10.20 3.04
C GLU A 58 -1.46 -10.68 1.62
N LEU A 59 -1.43 -9.74 0.65
CA LEU A 59 -1.07 -10.03 -0.74
C LEU A 59 0.34 -10.59 -0.89
N MET A 60 1.32 -10.05 -0.16
CA MET A 60 2.71 -10.52 -0.22
C MET A 60 2.91 -11.88 0.44
N VAL A 61 2.12 -12.19 1.49
CA VAL A 61 2.06 -13.54 2.05
C VAL A 61 1.51 -14.51 1.01
N GLU A 62 0.41 -14.15 0.33
CA GLU A 62 -0.24 -15.02 -0.65
C GLU A 62 0.66 -15.29 -1.87
N LEU A 63 1.29 -14.25 -2.43
CA LEU A 63 2.04 -14.34 -3.68
C LEU A 63 3.46 -14.89 -3.50
N ALA A 64 4.11 -14.60 -2.37
CA ALA A 64 5.53 -14.86 -2.20
C ALA A 64 5.89 -15.47 -0.84
N ASN A 65 4.91 -15.76 0.02
CA ASN A 65 5.15 -16.16 1.42
C ASN A 65 6.07 -15.17 2.15
N ASN A 66 5.97 -13.88 1.80
CA ASN A 66 6.83 -12.82 2.31
C ASN A 66 6.09 -11.95 3.34
N ASN A 67 6.65 -11.84 4.54
CA ASN A 67 6.08 -11.09 5.67
C ASN A 67 6.88 -9.82 6.00
N ASP A 68 7.75 -9.36 5.10
CA ASP A 68 8.70 -8.28 5.39
C ASP A 68 8.17 -6.89 5.07
N VAL A 69 6.99 -6.77 4.45
CA VAL A 69 6.33 -5.48 4.28
C VAL A 69 5.91 -4.93 5.65
N ILE A 70 6.46 -3.78 6.00
CA ILE A 70 6.14 -3.06 7.24
C ILE A 70 5.04 -2.04 6.99
N ASP A 71 5.16 -1.25 5.92
CA ASP A 71 4.26 -0.12 5.71
C ASP A 71 4.11 0.31 4.24
N VAL A 72 2.99 0.95 3.93
CA VAL A 72 2.74 1.70 2.70
C VAL A 72 2.78 3.19 3.02
N LEU A 73 3.72 3.91 2.41
CA LEU A 73 3.94 5.33 2.61
C LEU A 73 3.42 6.10 1.40
N PHE A 74 2.28 6.80 1.55
CA PHE A 74 1.75 7.65 0.48
C PHE A 74 2.52 8.99 0.43
N SER A 75 3.34 9.18 -0.59
CA SER A 75 4.12 10.41 -0.79
C SER A 75 3.35 11.50 -1.54
N ASN A 76 2.42 11.12 -2.43
CA ASN A 76 1.53 12.08 -3.07
C ASN A 76 0.12 11.52 -3.30
N LEU A 77 -0.87 12.18 -2.67
CA LEU A 77 -2.28 11.84 -2.73
C LEU A 77 -3.05 12.96 -3.44
N LEU A 78 -3.14 12.86 -4.76
CA LEU A 78 -3.91 13.81 -5.56
C LEU A 78 -5.41 13.53 -5.36
N VAL A 79 -6.13 14.50 -4.82
CA VAL A 79 -7.60 14.47 -4.72
C VAL A 79 -8.10 15.41 -5.81
N GLN A 80 -8.78 14.88 -6.82
CA GLN A 80 -9.42 15.66 -7.89
C GLN A 80 -10.91 15.84 -7.59
#